data_AF-A0A3N5DMC9-F1
#
_entry.id   AF-A0A3N5DMC9-F1
#
_cell.length_a   1.000
_cell.length_b   1.000
_cell.length_c   1.000
_cell.angle_alpha   90.00
_cell.angle_beta   90.00
_cell.angle_gamma   90.00
#
_symmetry.space_group_name_H-M   'P 1'
#
loop_
_entity.id
_entity.type
_entity.pdbx_description
1 polymer ?
#
loop_
_entity_poly.entity_id
_entity_poly.type
_entity_poly.pdbx_seq_one_letter_code
_entity_poly.pdbx_strand_id
1 'polypeptide(L)'
;MRTIKYLTTLRKELIILLIISILLIILVEFTDFRLPIFVNNAAKWNLLGYNLSIAYLASFIFYFIVVHIPNEKEKEKIIPYFKVKTNCMINSAKALLKVLKEETKTDFINTYPTRKELENLLEKVNPHQKAPMLISLPDKYANWAYYFAENSIRIKIYCEEILSKIKFIDSEFFNKIIVIDEHMYLKETVRIHKAMPIGNDESTYLLTFFHQFIQAIEELEKFTEKEFRNY
;
A
#
# COMPACT_ATOMS: atom_id res chain seq x y z
N MET A 1 -18.78 -21.12 9.29
CA MET A 1 -18.14 -19.97 9.97
C MET A 1 -17.30 -19.06 9.03
N ARG A 2 -16.69 -19.57 7.94
CA ARG A 2 -15.95 -18.74 6.95
C ARG A 2 -16.82 -17.75 6.13
N THR A 3 -18.06 -18.10 5.81
CA THR A 3 -18.97 -17.27 5.00
C THR A 3 -19.39 -15.96 5.69
N ILE A 4 -19.50 -15.99 7.02
CA ILE A 4 -19.84 -14.80 7.83
C ILE A 4 -18.74 -13.74 7.74
N LYS A 5 -17.47 -14.16 7.64
CA LYS A 5 -16.33 -13.24 7.45
C LYS A 5 -16.47 -12.43 6.16
N TYR A 6 -16.89 -13.05 5.06
CA TYR A 6 -17.07 -12.34 3.78
C TYR A 6 -18.24 -11.36 3.77
N LEU A 7 -19.28 -11.60 4.59
CA LEU A 7 -20.36 -10.63 4.77
C LEU A 7 -19.86 -9.37 5.48
N THR A 8 -18.93 -9.49 6.43
CA THR A 8 -18.39 -8.33 7.14
C THR A 8 -17.46 -7.45 6.30
N THR A 9 -16.94 -7.96 5.18
CA THR A 9 -16.09 -7.19 4.24
C THR A 9 -16.90 -6.50 3.13
N LEU A 10 -18.23 -6.66 3.10
CA LEU A 10 -19.09 -5.95 2.16
C LEU A 10 -19.22 -4.47 2.50
N ARG A 11 -19.39 -3.66 1.44
CA ARG A 11 -19.74 -2.25 1.53
C ARG A 11 -21.05 -2.07 2.31
N LYS A 12 -21.03 -1.18 3.32
CA LYS A 12 -22.16 -0.95 4.24
C LYS A 12 -23.43 -0.52 3.49
N GLU A 13 -23.26 0.23 2.41
CA GLU A 13 -24.34 0.72 1.54
C GLU A 13 -25.12 -0.44 0.91
N LEU A 14 -24.43 -1.50 0.47
CA LEU A 14 -25.07 -2.69 -0.10
C LEU A 14 -25.84 -3.48 0.97
N ILE A 15 -25.28 -3.56 2.18
CA ILE A 15 -25.96 -4.23 3.30
C ILE A 15 -27.22 -3.46 3.70
N ILE A 16 -27.16 -2.13 3.76
CA ILE A 16 -28.31 -1.28 4.08
C ILE A 16 -29.42 -1.48 3.04
N LEU A 17 -29.07 -1.44 1.75
CA LEU A 17 -30.03 -1.69 0.67
C LEU A 17 -30.64 -3.10 0.76
N LEU A 18 -29.83 -4.12 1.07
CA LEU A 18 -30.32 -5.49 1.27
C LEU A 18 -31.34 -5.57 2.42
N ILE A 19 -31.03 -4.94 3.56
CA ILE A 19 -31.94 -4.91 4.71
C ILE A 19 -33.26 -4.21 4.33
N ILE A 20 -33.18 -3.06 3.65
CA ILE A 20 -34.36 -2.34 3.17
C ILE A 20 -35.19 -3.21 2.22
N SER A 21 -34.56 -3.87 1.25
CA SER A 21 -35.26 -4.77 0.32
C SER A 21 -35.95 -5.93 1.03
N ILE A 22 -35.28 -6.56 2.00
CA ILE A 22 -35.87 -7.66 2.79
C ILE A 22 -37.06 -7.14 3.62
N LEU A 23 -36.91 -5.99 4.27
CA LEU A 23 -38.00 -5.38 5.05
C LEU A 23 -39.20 -5.03 4.16
N LEU A 24 -38.98 -4.48 2.97
CA LEU A 24 -40.05 -4.19 2.01
C LEU A 24 -40.77 -5.45 1.54
N ILE A 25 -40.04 -6.53 1.25
CA ILE A 25 -40.64 -7.83 0.89
C ILE A 25 -41.50 -8.34 2.05
N ILE A 26 -40.97 -8.33 3.29
CA ILE A 26 -41.71 -8.79 4.46
C ILE A 26 -42.97 -7.94 4.69
N LEU A 27 -42.88 -6.61 4.57
CA LEU A 27 -44.02 -5.72 4.74
C LEU A 27 -45.09 -5.94 3.65
N VAL A 28 -44.71 -6.13 2.39
CA VAL A 28 -45.69 -6.37 1.32
C VAL A 28 -46.35 -7.74 1.44
N GLU A 29 -45.62 -8.76 1.88
CA GLU A 29 -46.09 -10.16 1.89
C GLU A 29 -46.84 -10.53 3.18
N PHE A 30 -46.40 -10.04 4.35
CA PHE A 30 -46.96 -10.44 5.66
C PHE A 30 -47.93 -9.43 6.26
N THR A 31 -47.91 -8.20 5.79
CA THR A 31 -48.93 -7.22 6.15
C THR A 31 -49.70 -6.87 4.90
N ASP A 32 -51.03 -6.71 4.97
CA ASP A 32 -51.84 -6.08 3.91
C ASP A 32 -51.49 -4.58 3.75
N PHE A 33 -50.20 -4.27 3.86
CA PHE A 33 -49.63 -2.95 3.95
C PHE A 33 -49.65 -2.35 2.55
N ARG A 34 -50.73 -1.61 2.31
CA ARG A 34 -50.83 -0.66 1.22
C ARG A 34 -49.97 0.53 1.61
N LEU A 35 -48.89 0.79 0.87
CA LEU A 35 -48.07 1.99 1.11
C LEU A 35 -49.02 3.20 1.18
N PRO A 36 -49.05 3.94 2.31
CA PRO A 36 -49.92 5.09 2.47
C PRO A 36 -49.31 6.27 1.72
N ILE A 37 -49.34 6.20 0.40
CA ILE A 37 -48.90 7.30 -0.47
C ILE A 37 -50.17 7.92 -1.02
N PHE A 38 -50.30 9.24 -0.83
CA PHE A 38 -51.41 10.12 -1.20
C PHE A 38 -51.68 10.21 -2.73
N VAL A 39 -51.78 9.08 -3.44
CA VAL A 39 -51.91 9.03 -4.91
C VAL A 39 -52.85 7.93 -5.35
N ASN A 40 -53.73 8.25 -6.31
CA ASN A 40 -54.42 7.25 -7.12
C ASN A 40 -53.39 6.26 -7.70
N ASN A 41 -53.51 4.96 -7.37
CA ASN A 41 -52.65 3.81 -7.75
C ASN A 41 -51.63 3.28 -6.72
N ALA A 42 -51.89 3.36 -5.41
CA ALA A 42 -51.05 2.74 -4.36
C ALA A 42 -50.67 1.27 -4.64
N ALA A 43 -51.57 0.47 -5.25
CA ALA A 43 -51.30 -0.92 -5.62
C ALA A 43 -50.15 -1.08 -6.64
N LYS A 44 -50.02 -0.16 -7.61
CA LYS A 44 -48.93 -0.21 -8.61
C LYS A 44 -47.58 0.12 -7.98
N TRP A 45 -47.55 1.04 -7.03
CA TRP A 45 -46.34 1.41 -6.30
C TRP A 45 -45.86 0.30 -5.36
N ASN A 46 -46.78 -0.39 -4.69
CA ASN A 46 -46.47 -1.60 -3.92
C ASN A 46 -45.81 -2.66 -4.81
N LEU A 47 -46.41 -2.97 -5.95
CA LEU A 47 -45.89 -3.97 -6.88
C LEU A 47 -44.51 -3.58 -7.45
N LEU A 48 -44.30 -2.29 -7.75
CA LEU A 48 -43.02 -1.78 -8.20
C LEU A 48 -41.93 -1.96 -7.14
N GLY A 49 -42.19 -1.52 -5.90
CA GLY A 49 -41.23 -1.63 -4.80
C GLY A 49 -40.89 -3.08 -4.46
N TYR A 50 -41.87 -3.97 -4.52
CA TYR A 50 -41.70 -5.41 -4.36
C TYR A 50 -40.82 -6.01 -5.45
N ASN A 51 -41.16 -5.79 -6.72
CA ASN A 51 -40.39 -6.30 -7.87
C ASN A 51 -38.95 -5.78 -7.86
N LEU A 52 -38.75 -4.51 -7.51
CA LEU A 52 -37.42 -3.92 -7.38
C LEU A 52 -36.62 -4.57 -6.24
N SER A 53 -37.26 -4.84 -5.10
CA SER A 53 -36.62 -5.49 -3.95
C SER A 53 -36.21 -6.93 -4.26
N ILE A 54 -37.06 -7.69 -4.96
CA ILE A 54 -36.72 -9.05 -5.42
C ILE A 54 -35.59 -9.01 -6.45
N ALA A 55 -35.68 -8.11 -7.44
CA ALA A 55 -34.64 -7.97 -8.45
C ALA A 55 -33.29 -7.58 -7.82
N TYR A 56 -33.30 -6.68 -6.83
CA TYR A 56 -32.12 -6.32 -6.07
C TYR A 56 -31.59 -7.52 -5.26
N LEU A 57 -32.45 -8.26 -4.56
CA LEU A 57 -32.06 -9.44 -3.77
C LEU A 57 -31.38 -10.50 -4.66
N ALA A 58 -31.98 -10.82 -5.81
CA ALA A 58 -31.41 -11.75 -6.77
C ALA A 58 -30.04 -11.27 -7.30
N SER A 59 -29.95 -9.99 -7.65
CA SER A 59 -28.70 -9.35 -8.11
C SER A 59 -27.62 -9.37 -7.03
N PHE A 60 -28.01 -9.10 -5.79
CA PHE A 60 -27.10 -9.13 -4.63
C PHE A 60 -26.58 -10.54 -4.38
N ILE A 61 -27.44 -11.56 -4.39
CA ILE A 61 -27.03 -12.97 -4.22
C ILE A 61 -26.04 -13.36 -5.32
N PHE A 62 -26.34 -13.01 -6.58
CA PHE A 62 -25.44 -13.27 -7.70
C PHE A 62 -24.08 -12.57 -7.51
N TYR A 63 -24.10 -11.26 -7.24
CA TYR A 63 -22.88 -10.50 -6.95
C TYR A 63 -22.08 -11.11 -5.79
N PHE A 64 -22.74 -11.43 -4.68
CA PHE A 64 -22.07 -11.94 -3.50
C PHE A 64 -21.38 -13.28 -3.75
N ILE A 65 -22.08 -14.22 -4.39
CA ILE A 65 -21.57 -15.58 -4.64
C ILE A 65 -20.54 -15.59 -5.77
N VAL A 66 -20.82 -14.89 -6.87
CA VAL A 66 -20.04 -15.00 -8.11
C VAL A 66 -18.88 -14.02 -8.14
N VAL A 67 -19.01 -12.85 -7.48
CA VAL A 67 -17.99 -11.80 -7.53
C VAL A 67 -17.31 -11.62 -6.17
N HIS A 68 -18.07 -11.37 -5.10
CA HIS A 68 -17.49 -11.00 -3.81
C HIS A 68 -16.69 -12.14 -3.16
N ILE A 69 -17.29 -13.34 -3.01
CA ILE A 69 -16.61 -14.48 -2.38
C ILE A 69 -15.31 -14.86 -3.13
N PRO A 70 -15.29 -15.02 -4.46
CA PRO A 70 -14.05 -15.31 -5.18
C PRO A 70 -12.99 -14.21 -5.03
N ASN A 71 -13.39 -12.93 -5.14
CA ASN A 71 -12.46 -11.81 -4.98
C ASN A 71 -11.82 -11.80 -3.59
N GLU A 72 -12.60 -12.02 -2.54
CA GLU A 72 -12.07 -12.05 -1.17
C GLU A 72 -11.14 -13.25 -0.94
N LYS A 73 -11.44 -14.41 -1.54
CA LYS A 73 -10.53 -15.57 -1.51
C LYS A 73 -9.22 -15.31 -2.27
N GLU A 74 -9.28 -14.59 -3.38
CA GLU A 74 -8.08 -14.19 -4.12
C GLU A 74 -7.25 -13.18 -3.33
N LYS A 75 -7.90 -12.20 -2.69
CA LYS A 75 -7.24 -11.26 -1.77
C LYS A 75 -6.52 -11.97 -0.63
N GLU A 76 -7.17 -12.95 0.02
CA GLU A 76 -6.55 -13.73 1.10
C GLU A 76 -5.26 -14.44 0.65
N LYS A 77 -5.14 -14.80 -0.63
CA LYS A 77 -3.93 -15.44 -1.18
C LYS A 77 -2.86 -14.43 -1.56
N ILE A 78 -3.24 -13.25 -2.02
CA ILE A 78 -2.29 -12.26 -2.56
C ILE A 78 -1.77 -11.27 -1.50
N ILE A 79 -2.54 -11.00 -0.44
CA ILE A 79 -2.11 -10.10 0.63
C ILE A 79 -0.80 -10.55 1.28
N PRO A 80 -0.57 -11.84 1.60
CA PRO A 80 0.73 -12.30 2.10
C PRO A 80 1.89 -11.97 1.15
N TYR A 81 1.68 -12.08 -0.16
CA TYR A 81 2.67 -11.70 -1.16
C TYR A 81 2.99 -10.20 -1.07
N PHE A 82 1.96 -9.34 -1.04
CA PHE A 82 2.16 -7.89 -0.91
C PHE A 82 2.82 -7.50 0.41
N LYS A 83 2.45 -8.15 1.51
CA LYS A 83 3.06 -7.95 2.84
C LYS A 83 4.55 -8.27 2.80
N VAL A 84 4.94 -9.42 2.24
CA VAL A 84 6.35 -9.80 2.11
C VAL A 84 7.12 -8.79 1.28
N LYS A 85 6.63 -8.43 0.08
CA LYS A 85 7.33 -7.49 -0.80
C LYS A 85 7.45 -6.09 -0.20
N THR A 86 6.38 -5.61 0.43
CA THR A 86 6.38 -4.31 1.11
C THR A 86 7.37 -4.31 2.29
N ASN A 87 7.38 -5.37 3.09
CA ASN A 87 8.34 -5.50 4.19
C ASN A 87 9.78 -5.56 3.68
N CYS A 88 10.05 -6.24 2.56
CA CYS A 88 11.38 -6.23 1.95
C CYS A 88 11.82 -4.82 1.54
N MET A 89 10.90 -4.00 1.01
CA MET A 89 11.16 -2.61 0.66
C MET A 89 11.45 -1.75 1.90
N ILE A 90 10.57 -1.81 2.92
CA ILE A 90 10.75 -1.09 4.19
C ILE A 90 12.07 -1.49 4.86
N ASN A 91 12.34 -2.80 4.95
CA ASN A 91 13.56 -3.32 5.55
C ASN A 91 14.81 -2.92 4.75
N SER A 92 14.72 -2.78 3.43
CA SER A 92 15.84 -2.30 2.61
C SER A 92 16.19 -0.84 2.94
N ALA A 93 15.19 0.02 3.13
CA ALA A 93 15.41 1.40 3.56
C ALA A 93 15.94 1.47 5.00
N LYS A 94 15.37 0.69 5.92
CA LYS A 94 15.84 0.62 7.32
C LYS A 94 17.26 0.06 7.43
N ALA A 95 17.62 -0.94 6.62
CA ALA A 95 18.96 -1.49 6.58
C ALA A 95 19.99 -0.45 6.12
N LEU A 96 19.65 0.37 5.11
CA LEU A 96 20.48 1.50 4.70
C LEU A 96 20.69 2.50 5.86
N LEU A 97 19.61 2.91 6.53
CA LEU A 97 19.69 3.82 7.68
C LEU A 97 20.54 3.23 8.82
N LYS A 98 20.38 1.94 9.10
CA LYS A 98 21.18 1.23 10.11
C LYS A 98 22.67 1.25 9.76
N VAL A 99 23.01 0.96 8.50
CA VAL A 99 24.40 0.97 8.04
C VAL A 99 25.00 2.38 8.11
N LEU A 100 24.25 3.42 7.72
CA LEU A 100 24.68 4.82 7.88
C LEU A 100 24.90 5.18 9.36
N LYS A 101 24.00 4.72 10.24
CA LYS A 101 24.09 4.94 11.70
C LYS A 101 25.37 4.34 12.27
N GLU A 102 25.67 3.09 11.91
CA GLU A 102 26.84 2.34 12.37
C GLU A 102 28.15 2.97 11.87
N GLU A 103 28.22 3.31 10.58
CA GLU A 103 29.43 3.87 9.96
C GLU A 103 29.74 5.30 10.44
N THR A 104 28.71 6.13 10.63
CA THR A 104 28.89 7.53 11.07
C THR A 104 28.99 7.69 12.59
N LYS A 105 28.77 6.60 13.35
CA LYS A 105 28.66 6.57 14.82
C LYS A 105 27.70 7.63 15.37
N THR A 106 26.63 7.91 14.63
CA THR A 106 25.62 8.90 15.01
C THR A 106 24.42 8.17 15.56
N ASP A 107 23.99 8.50 16.78
CA ASP A 107 22.80 7.90 17.37
C ASP A 107 21.57 8.80 17.18
N PHE A 108 20.41 8.19 17.00
CA PHE A 108 19.12 8.88 16.96
C PHE A 108 18.04 7.97 17.56
N ILE A 109 17.08 8.57 18.26
CA ILE A 109 16.14 7.89 19.17
C ILE A 109 15.11 7.07 18.40
N ASN A 110 14.63 7.62 17.27
CA ASN A 110 13.54 7.03 16.49
C ASN A 110 14.08 6.08 15.42
N THR A 111 13.24 5.20 14.89
CA THR A 111 13.62 4.35 13.75
C THR A 111 13.88 5.17 12.49
N TYR A 112 13.16 6.27 12.32
CA TYR A 112 13.28 7.21 11.20
C TYR A 112 13.89 8.53 11.71
N PRO A 113 15.02 8.98 11.12
CA PRO A 113 15.68 10.19 11.55
C PRO A 113 14.90 11.44 11.12
N THR A 114 14.98 12.49 11.94
CA THR A 114 14.59 13.84 11.55
C THR A 114 15.51 14.35 10.43
N ARG A 115 15.07 15.38 9.71
CA ARG A 115 15.89 16.03 8.67
C ARG A 115 17.29 16.43 9.18
N LYS A 116 17.38 16.98 10.40
CA LYS A 116 18.65 17.42 10.99
C LYS A 116 19.56 16.25 11.35
N GLU A 117 18.99 15.17 11.88
CA GLU A 117 19.76 13.94 12.13
C GLU A 117 20.26 13.33 10.81
N LEU A 118 19.44 13.37 9.76
CA LEU A 118 19.83 12.88 8.44
C LEU A 118 20.91 13.74 7.77
N GLU A 119 20.86 15.06 7.95
CA GLU A 119 21.90 15.99 7.51
C GLU A 119 23.25 15.64 8.15
N ASN A 120 23.27 15.51 9.48
CA ASN A 120 24.47 15.09 10.22
C ASN A 120 25.02 13.72 9.77
N LEU A 121 24.15 12.79 9.34
CA LEU A 121 24.57 11.50 8.78
C LEU A 121 25.26 11.71 7.42
N LEU A 122 24.63 12.47 6.52
CA LEU A 122 25.10 12.64 5.14
C LEU A 122 26.36 13.51 5.01
N GLU A 123 26.58 14.45 5.93
CA GLU A 123 27.83 15.23 6.05
C GLU A 123 29.05 14.32 6.27
N LYS A 124 28.86 13.22 7.00
CA LYS A 124 29.94 12.28 7.34
C LYS A 124 30.15 11.20 6.28
N VAL A 125 29.32 11.17 5.23
CA VAL A 125 29.33 10.12 4.21
C VAL A 125 29.83 10.71 2.91
N ASN A 126 31.08 10.39 2.57
CA ASN A 126 31.65 10.75 1.27
C ASN A 126 31.24 9.71 0.21
N PRO A 127 30.61 10.13 -0.89
CA PRO A 127 30.08 9.21 -1.91
C PRO A 127 31.17 8.37 -2.62
N HIS A 128 32.42 8.81 -2.60
CA HIS A 128 33.57 8.12 -3.19
C HIS A 128 34.29 7.20 -2.21
N GLN A 129 34.06 7.37 -0.90
CA GLN A 129 34.66 6.52 0.11
C GLN A 129 34.05 5.13 0.12
N LYS A 130 34.86 4.19 0.61
CA LYS A 130 34.49 2.79 0.81
C LYS A 130 33.24 2.68 1.70
N ALA A 131 32.24 1.97 1.21
CA ALA A 131 31.05 1.58 1.95
C ALA A 131 31.18 0.11 2.40
N PRO A 132 30.46 -0.33 3.45
CA PRO A 132 30.55 -1.71 3.98
C PRO A 132 29.84 -2.76 3.11
N MET A 133 29.65 -2.52 1.82
CA MET A 133 29.11 -3.49 0.87
C MET A 133 30.22 -4.15 0.07
N LEU A 134 30.31 -5.48 0.18
CA LEU A 134 31.24 -6.28 -0.62
C LEU A 134 30.64 -6.56 -2.01
N ILE A 135 31.38 -6.21 -3.05
CA ILE A 135 31.00 -6.43 -4.46
C ILE A 135 31.61 -7.74 -4.99
N SER A 136 32.86 -8.03 -4.63
CA SER A 136 33.57 -9.20 -5.16
C SER A 136 34.73 -9.61 -4.23
N LEU A 137 35.12 -10.88 -4.33
CA LEU A 137 36.23 -11.45 -3.56
C LEU A 137 37.54 -11.44 -4.38
N PRO A 138 38.71 -11.26 -3.73
CA PRO A 138 38.89 -10.83 -2.34
C PRO A 138 38.78 -9.30 -2.20
N ASP A 139 38.08 -8.83 -1.16
CA ASP A 139 38.07 -7.45 -0.65
C ASP A 139 37.78 -6.31 -1.65
N LYS A 140 36.94 -6.53 -2.66
CA LYS A 140 36.40 -5.43 -3.47
C LYS A 140 35.11 -4.91 -2.85
N TYR A 141 35.17 -3.70 -2.31
CA TYR A 141 34.03 -3.03 -1.68
C TYR A 141 33.47 -1.94 -2.59
N ALA A 142 32.18 -1.70 -2.45
CA ALA A 142 31.49 -0.58 -3.05
C ALA A 142 31.95 0.75 -2.45
N ASN A 143 31.70 1.84 -3.18
CA ASN A 143 31.62 3.16 -2.58
C ASN A 143 30.18 3.48 -2.16
N TRP A 144 29.98 4.56 -1.42
CA TRP A 144 28.65 4.97 -0.95
C TRP A 144 27.70 5.33 -2.09
N ALA A 145 28.17 5.95 -3.17
CA ALA A 145 27.34 6.22 -4.34
C ALA A 145 26.75 4.94 -4.95
N TYR A 146 27.57 3.89 -5.07
CA TYR A 146 27.12 2.56 -5.50
C TYR A 146 26.14 1.96 -4.50
N TYR A 147 26.44 2.03 -3.21
CA TYR A 147 25.57 1.50 -2.15
C TYR A 147 24.16 2.12 -2.23
N PHE A 148 24.06 3.45 -2.35
CA PHE A 148 22.78 4.14 -2.50
C PHE A 148 22.03 3.71 -3.76
N ALA A 149 22.74 3.58 -4.89
CA ALA A 149 22.13 3.15 -6.15
C ALA A 149 21.61 1.70 -6.08
N GLU A 150 22.37 0.77 -5.50
CA GLU A 150 21.95 -0.62 -5.32
C GLU A 150 20.75 -0.74 -4.39
N ASN A 151 20.69 0.06 -3.32
CA ASN A 151 19.52 0.13 -2.46
C ASN A 151 18.29 0.59 -3.25
N SER A 152 18.44 1.65 -4.05
CA SER A 152 17.36 2.17 -4.89
C SER A 152 16.88 1.18 -5.95
N ILE A 153 17.80 0.45 -6.59
CA ILE A 153 17.47 -0.60 -7.55
C ILE A 153 16.68 -1.71 -6.87
N ARG A 154 17.10 -2.15 -5.68
CA ARG A 154 16.40 -3.18 -4.91
C ARG A 154 14.97 -2.75 -4.55
N ILE A 155 14.80 -1.51 -4.12
CA ILE A 155 13.47 -0.96 -3.83
C ILE A 155 12.60 -0.92 -5.09
N LYS A 156 13.14 -0.47 -6.23
CA LYS A 156 12.42 -0.47 -7.51
C LYS A 156 11.96 -1.86 -7.94
N ILE A 157 12.80 -2.89 -7.76
CA ILE A 157 12.40 -4.27 -8.04
C ILE A 157 11.16 -4.66 -7.23
N TYR A 158 11.09 -4.31 -5.95
CA TYR A 158 9.90 -4.59 -5.15
C TYR A 158 8.67 -3.79 -5.59
N CYS A 159 8.84 -2.53 -5.98
CA CYS A 159 7.77 -1.74 -6.58
C CYS A 159 7.22 -2.41 -7.84
N GLU A 160 8.09 -2.79 -8.79
CA GLU A 160 7.72 -3.47 -10.03
C GLU A 160 7.02 -4.81 -9.76
N GLU A 161 7.54 -5.61 -8.82
CA GLU A 161 6.94 -6.88 -8.42
C GLU A 161 5.54 -6.72 -7.83
N ILE A 162 5.29 -5.65 -7.08
CA ILE A 162 3.97 -5.30 -6.55
C ILE A 162 3.08 -4.83 -7.70
N LEU A 163 3.52 -3.84 -8.47
CA LEU A 163 2.76 -3.22 -9.57
C LEU A 163 2.41 -4.21 -10.69
N SER A 164 3.22 -5.26 -10.89
CA SER A 164 2.89 -6.36 -11.81
C SER A 164 1.57 -7.08 -11.48
N LYS A 165 1.04 -6.86 -10.27
CA LYS A 165 -0.21 -7.45 -9.77
C LYS A 165 -1.28 -6.39 -9.47
N ILE A 166 -1.23 -5.25 -10.18
CA ILE A 166 -2.08 -4.07 -9.97
C ILE A 166 -3.57 -4.37 -9.79
N LYS A 167 -4.12 -5.37 -10.49
CA LYS A 167 -5.54 -5.74 -10.40
C LYS A 167 -6.01 -6.19 -9.01
N PHE A 168 -5.07 -6.52 -8.11
CA PHE A 168 -5.36 -6.96 -6.75
C PHE A 168 -5.04 -5.90 -5.69
N ILE A 169 -4.55 -4.74 -6.11
CA ILE A 169 -4.10 -3.67 -5.23
C ILE A 169 -5.26 -2.69 -5.08
N ASP A 170 -5.59 -2.30 -3.85
CA ASP A 170 -6.52 -1.20 -3.62
C ASP A 170 -5.86 0.14 -4.00
N SER A 171 -6.70 1.15 -4.26
CA SER A 171 -6.21 2.46 -4.71
C SER A 171 -5.27 3.15 -3.73
N GLU A 172 -5.47 2.95 -2.41
CA GLU A 172 -4.65 3.62 -1.40
C GLU A 172 -3.24 3.03 -1.35
N PHE A 173 -3.15 1.69 -1.31
CA PHE A 173 -1.88 0.98 -1.40
C PHE A 173 -1.17 1.27 -2.73
N PHE A 174 -1.89 1.26 -3.85
CA PHE A 174 -1.36 1.59 -5.17
C PHE A 174 -0.69 2.97 -5.18
N ASN A 175 -1.39 4.00 -4.69
CA ASN A 175 -0.87 5.37 -4.67
C ASN A 175 0.42 5.47 -3.85
N LYS A 176 0.50 4.79 -2.70
CA LYS A 176 1.72 4.77 -1.87
C LYS A 176 2.91 4.13 -2.60
N ILE A 177 2.68 3.02 -3.31
CA ILE A 177 3.73 2.36 -4.10
C ILE A 177 4.20 3.24 -5.26
N ILE A 178 3.29 3.91 -5.97
CA ILE A 178 3.64 4.83 -7.07
C ILE A 178 4.45 6.01 -6.57
N VAL A 179 4.07 6.62 -5.44
CA VAL A 179 4.84 7.73 -4.83
C VAL A 179 6.29 7.31 -4.56
N ILE A 180 6.49 6.07 -4.10
CA ILE A 180 7.83 5.54 -3.85
C ILE A 180 8.57 5.23 -5.14
N ASP A 181 7.97 4.52 -6.10
CA ASP A 181 8.63 4.13 -7.35
C ASP A 181 9.09 5.35 -8.18
N GLU A 182 8.25 6.38 -8.20
CA GLU A 182 8.52 7.62 -8.92
C GLU A 182 9.40 8.61 -8.15
N HIS A 183 9.78 8.27 -6.91
CA HIS A 183 10.49 9.17 -6.02
C HIS A 183 11.86 9.59 -6.58
N MET A 184 12.17 10.88 -6.47
CA MET A 184 13.36 11.48 -7.06
C MET A 184 14.66 10.87 -6.50
N TYR A 185 14.70 10.55 -5.21
CA TYR A 185 15.82 9.82 -4.58
C TYR A 185 16.23 8.55 -5.34
N LEU A 186 15.27 7.71 -5.75
CA LEU A 186 15.58 6.46 -6.46
C LEU A 186 16.18 6.73 -7.84
N LYS A 187 15.67 7.76 -8.54
CA LYS A 187 16.14 8.15 -9.88
C LYS A 187 17.54 8.79 -9.82
N GLU A 188 17.74 9.72 -8.88
CA GLU A 188 18.98 10.49 -8.75
C GLU A 188 20.15 9.60 -8.33
N THR A 189 19.96 8.72 -7.34
CA THR A 189 21.04 7.81 -6.89
C THR A 189 21.49 6.86 -8.01
N VAL A 190 20.56 6.31 -8.79
CA VAL A 190 20.88 5.47 -9.96
C VAL A 190 21.55 6.28 -11.08
N ARG A 191 21.05 7.49 -11.38
CA ARG A 191 21.64 8.37 -12.39
C ARG A 191 23.08 8.72 -12.04
N ILE A 192 23.29 9.14 -10.80
CA ILE A 192 24.60 9.57 -10.29
C ILE A 192 25.61 8.44 -10.38
N HIS A 193 25.23 7.22 -9.97
CA HIS A 193 26.11 6.08 -10.10
C HIS A 193 26.50 5.77 -11.56
N LYS A 194 25.57 5.94 -12.52
CA LYS A 194 25.78 5.60 -13.94
C LYS A 194 26.43 6.69 -14.79
N ALA A 195 26.21 7.98 -14.49
CA ALA A 195 26.37 9.03 -15.48
C ALA A 195 27.55 9.99 -15.27
N MET A 196 28.05 10.21 -14.04
CA MET A 196 29.14 11.18 -13.82
C MET A 196 29.99 10.85 -12.58
N PRO A 197 31.29 11.17 -12.59
CA PRO A 197 32.01 11.36 -11.33
C PRO A 197 31.35 12.50 -10.55
N ILE A 198 30.88 12.20 -9.34
CA ILE A 198 30.41 13.22 -8.40
C ILE A 198 31.62 14.11 -8.09
N GLY A 199 31.45 15.43 -8.16
CA GLY A 199 32.50 16.38 -7.80
C GLY A 199 32.49 16.75 -6.30
N ASN A 200 31.44 16.35 -5.58
CA ASN A 200 31.23 16.68 -4.18
C ASN A 200 31.73 15.55 -3.28
N ASP A 201 32.48 15.93 -2.24
CA ASP A 201 32.97 15.00 -1.21
C ASP A 201 31.95 14.68 -0.12
N GLU A 202 30.76 15.27 -0.18
CA GLU A 202 29.69 15.09 0.80
C GLU A 202 28.40 14.63 0.12
N SER A 203 27.63 13.78 0.81
CA SER A 203 26.34 13.26 0.31
C SER A 203 25.15 14.18 0.64
N THR A 204 25.40 15.39 1.15
CA THR A 204 24.38 16.37 1.55
C THR A 204 23.47 16.82 0.40
N TYR A 205 23.94 16.72 -0.85
CA TYR A 205 23.10 16.95 -2.03
C TYR A 205 21.89 16.00 -2.13
N LEU A 206 21.92 14.84 -1.46
CA LEU A 206 20.79 13.91 -1.39
C LEU A 206 19.78 14.28 -0.30
N LEU A 207 20.11 15.17 0.65
CA LEU A 207 19.36 15.36 1.90
C LEU A 207 17.85 15.54 1.68
N THR A 208 17.46 16.47 0.81
CA THR A 208 16.04 16.77 0.54
C THR A 208 15.32 15.55 0.00
N PHE A 209 15.88 14.89 -1.00
CA PHE A 209 15.26 13.73 -1.64
C PHE A 209 15.26 12.53 -0.71
N PHE A 210 16.33 12.31 0.04
CA PHE A 210 16.44 11.17 0.93
C PHE A 210 15.49 11.30 2.11
N HIS A 211 15.37 12.51 2.70
CA HIS A 211 14.40 12.75 3.76
C HIS A 211 12.95 12.49 3.31
N GLN A 212 12.55 13.04 2.16
CA GLN A 212 11.21 12.82 1.60
C GLN A 212 10.95 11.34 1.29
N PHE A 213 11.95 10.64 0.77
CA PHE A 213 11.87 9.20 0.52
C PHE A 213 11.65 8.42 1.82
N ILE A 214 12.42 8.72 2.87
CA ILE A 214 12.26 8.06 4.17
C ILE A 214 10.87 8.32 4.77
N GLN A 215 10.33 9.54 4.63
CA GLN A 215 8.96 9.84 5.04
C GLN A 215 7.92 9.01 4.28
N ALA A 216 8.08 8.85 2.95
CA ALA A 216 7.21 7.99 2.16
C ALA A 216 7.26 6.52 2.60
N ILE A 217 8.45 6.02 2.97
CA ILE A 217 8.63 4.67 3.53
C ILE A 217 7.95 4.54 4.90
N GLU A 218 8.09 5.53 5.78
CA GLU A 218 7.43 5.55 7.09
C GLU A 218 5.90 5.55 6.94
N GLU A 219 5.35 6.35 6.02
CA GLU A 219 3.93 6.38 5.73
C GLU A 219 3.40 5.06 5.16
N LEU A 220 4.23 4.35 4.39
CA LEU A 220 3.90 3.02 3.91
C LEU A 220 3.91 1.99 5.03
N GLU A 221 4.90 2.04 5.93
CA GLU A 221 4.95 1.14 7.08
C GLU A 221 3.73 1.31 7.98
N LYS A 222 3.36 2.56 8.31
CA LYS A 222 2.14 2.84 9.10
C LYS A 222 0.88 2.30 8.41
N PHE A 223 0.82 2.40 7.09
CA PHE A 223 -0.29 1.85 6.30
C PHE A 223 -0.33 0.32 6.37
N THR A 224 0.80 -0.36 6.18
CA THR A 224 0.84 -1.83 6.19
C THR A 224 0.60 -2.42 7.58
N GLU A 225 1.06 -1.76 8.65
CA GLU A 225 0.75 -2.16 10.01
C GLU A 225 -0.74 -2.10 10.33
N LYS A 226 -1.45 -1.14 9.73
CA LYS A 226 -2.90 -0.98 9.86
C LYS A 226 -3.67 -1.98 9.00
N GLU A 227 -3.37 -2.04 7.71
CA GLU A 227 -4.15 -2.82 6.73
C GLU A 227 -3.80 -4.32 6.77
N PHE A 228 -2.55 -4.68 6.99
CA PHE A 228 -2.10 -6.08 6.99
C PHE A 228 -1.99 -6.70 8.39
N ARG A 229 -2.54 -6.04 9.42
CA ARG A 229 -2.49 -6.50 10.82
C ARG A 229 -3.14 -7.86 11.03
N ASN A 230 -4.22 -8.12 10.28
CA ASN A 230 -5.09 -9.26 10.46
C ASN A 230 -4.86 -10.38 9.43
N TYR A 231 -3.79 -10.28 8.65
CA TYR A 231 -3.43 -11.22 7.57
C TYR A 231 -2.07 -11.89 7.82
#